data_AF-A0A661SR07-F1
#
_entry.id   AF-A0A661SR07-F1
#
_cell.length_a   1.000
_cell.length_b   1.000
_cell.length_c   1.000
_cell.angle_alpha   90.00
_cell.angle_beta   90.00
_cell.angle_gamma   90.00
#
_symmetry.space_group_name_H-M   'P 1'
#
loop_
_entity.id
_entity.type
_entity.pdbx_description
1 polymer ?
#
loop_
_entity_poly.entity_id
_entity_poly.type
_entity_poly.pdbx_seq_one_letter_code
_entity_poly.pdbx_strand_id
1 'polypeptide(L)'
;MSERMKMLKEVAICADKFPKKTESLGGIATEAFGNKHKAQIKSLENIANTALKVSDVLDYIKRQTGKSEQDKRWKSKQLGERLLNEIREHLKKDRDTVCKRLNITAEENHLEVYLLLIREFVRQVVIHYEYEISKL
;
A
#
# COMPACT_ATOMS: atom_id res chain seq x y z
N MET A 1 -28.25 -1.81 -0.14
CA MET A 1 -26.79 -1.73 -0.37
C MET A 1 -26.14 -2.95 0.26
N SER A 2 -25.41 -3.76 -0.50
CA SER A 2 -24.73 -4.96 0.03
C SER A 2 -23.65 -4.59 1.05
N GLU A 3 -23.32 -5.50 1.97
CA GLU A 3 -22.26 -5.30 2.98
C GLU A 3 -20.92 -4.96 2.33
N ARG A 4 -20.56 -5.67 1.26
CA ARG A 4 -19.36 -5.39 0.46
C ARG A 4 -19.34 -3.96 -0.10
N MET A 5 -20.47 -3.45 -0.58
CA MET A 5 -20.55 -2.06 -1.06
C MET A 5 -20.35 -1.04 0.08
N LYS A 6 -20.83 -1.34 1.29
CA LYS A 6 -20.57 -0.50 2.47
C LYS A 6 -19.09 -0.49 2.83
N MET A 7 -18.42 -1.65 2.81
CA MET A 7 -16.98 -1.75 3.03
C MET A 7 -16.20 -0.92 2.00
N LEU A 8 -16.48 -1.09 0.71
CA LEU A 8 -15.83 -0.34 -0.36
C LEU A 8 -16.01 1.18 -0.18
N LYS A 9 -17.22 1.62 0.17
CA LYS A 9 -17.50 3.03 0.43
C LYS A 9 -16.67 3.58 1.59
N GLU A 10 -16.63 2.89 2.74
CA GLU A 10 -15.87 3.37 3.90
C GLU A 10 -14.36 3.31 3.67
N VAL A 11 -13.87 2.30 2.94
CA VAL A 11 -12.47 2.23 2.51
C VAL A 11 -12.12 3.44 1.64
N ALA A 12 -12.97 3.79 0.68
CA ALA A 12 -12.75 4.97 -0.17
C ALA A 12 -12.69 6.26 0.66
N ILE A 13 -13.63 6.46 1.57
CA ILE A 13 -13.64 7.62 2.50
C ILE A 13 -12.38 7.64 3.38
N CYS A 14 -11.89 6.47 3.80
CA CYS A 14 -10.66 6.40 4.57
C CYS A 14 -9.43 6.74 3.71
N ALA A 15 -9.41 6.27 2.45
CA ALA A 15 -8.33 6.46 1.50
C ALA A 15 -8.15 7.92 1.07
N ASP A 16 -9.17 8.77 1.23
CA ASP A 16 -9.06 10.23 1.01
C ASP A 16 -8.03 10.91 1.94
N LYS A 17 -7.63 10.24 3.03
CA LYS A 17 -6.59 10.73 3.97
C LYS A 17 -5.17 10.36 3.56
N PHE A 18 -5.02 9.42 2.64
CA PHE A 18 -3.72 8.91 2.21
C PHE A 18 -2.86 9.88 1.36
N PRO A 19 -3.40 10.85 0.58
CA PRO A 19 -2.63 11.60 -0.41
C PRO A 19 -1.29 12.15 0.08
N LYS A 20 -1.26 12.81 1.24
CA LYS A 20 -0.01 13.39 1.76
C LYS A 20 1.08 12.32 1.99
N LYS A 21 0.69 11.13 2.47
CA LYS A 21 1.64 10.06 2.75
C LYS A 21 2.05 9.32 1.48
N THR A 22 1.09 9.07 0.59
CA THR A 22 1.31 8.35 -0.66
C THR A 22 2.10 9.18 -1.67
N GLU A 23 1.92 10.51 -1.69
CA GLU A 23 2.74 11.45 -2.45
C GLU A 23 4.20 11.40 -2.03
N SER A 24 4.47 11.49 -0.72
CA SER A 24 5.84 11.40 -0.19
C SER A 24 6.51 10.08 -0.54
N LEU A 25 5.80 8.96 -0.42
CA LEU A 25 6.34 7.63 -0.75
C LEU A 25 6.51 7.43 -2.27
N GLY A 26 5.58 7.97 -3.07
CA GLY A 26 5.68 7.98 -4.53
C GLY A 26 6.89 8.76 -5.00
N GLY A 27 7.16 9.94 -4.43
CA GLY A 27 8.37 10.72 -4.69
C GLY A 27 9.65 9.97 -4.32
N ILE A 28 9.70 9.35 -3.14
CA ILE A 28 10.84 8.49 -2.74
C ILE A 28 11.03 7.34 -3.73
N ALA A 29 9.95 6.68 -4.15
CA ALA A 29 10.00 5.62 -5.16
C ALA A 29 10.52 6.15 -6.50
N THR A 30 10.14 7.36 -6.90
CA THR A 30 10.61 7.99 -8.15
C THR A 30 12.11 8.22 -8.11
N GLU A 31 12.61 8.80 -7.02
CA GLU A 31 14.06 8.99 -6.83
C GLU A 31 14.82 7.66 -6.81
N ALA A 32 14.25 6.64 -6.17
CA ALA A 32 14.91 5.35 -6.00
C ALA A 32 14.96 4.51 -7.30
N PHE A 33 13.86 4.49 -8.06
CA PHE A 33 13.71 3.60 -9.21
C PHE A 33 13.81 4.30 -10.57
N GLY A 34 13.46 5.59 -10.65
CA GLY A 34 13.32 6.30 -11.92
C GLY A 34 12.44 5.55 -12.93
N ASN A 35 12.52 5.88 -14.21
CA ASN A 35 11.73 5.17 -15.24
C ASN A 35 12.31 3.77 -15.55
N LYS A 36 13.63 3.61 -15.44
CA LYS A 36 14.36 2.38 -15.79
C LYS A 36 13.97 1.17 -14.94
N HIS A 37 13.49 1.37 -13.71
CA HIS A 37 13.12 0.29 -12.80
C HIS A 37 11.63 0.28 -12.41
N LYS A 38 10.77 0.88 -13.26
CA LYS A 38 9.31 0.92 -13.09
C LYS A 38 8.67 -0.45 -12.80
N ALA A 39 9.24 -1.52 -13.35
CA ALA A 39 8.77 -2.89 -13.12
C ALA A 39 8.74 -3.28 -11.62
N GLN A 40 9.62 -2.72 -10.78
CA GLN A 40 9.63 -2.99 -9.33
C GLN A 40 8.38 -2.42 -8.65
N ILE A 41 8.02 -1.18 -8.97
CA ILE A 41 6.83 -0.52 -8.42
C ILE A 41 5.55 -1.17 -8.96
N LYS A 42 5.51 -1.52 -10.24
CA LYS A 42 4.39 -2.28 -10.80
C LYS A 42 4.25 -3.69 -10.23
N SER A 43 5.35 -4.33 -9.86
CA SER A 43 5.30 -5.62 -9.16
C SER A 43 4.69 -5.47 -7.76
N LEU A 44 5.00 -4.39 -7.03
CA LEU A 44 4.36 -4.09 -5.75
C LEU A 44 2.84 -3.89 -5.92
N GLU A 45 2.42 -3.09 -6.90
CA GLU A 45 1.02 -2.87 -7.23
C GLU A 45 0.29 -4.18 -7.54
N ASN A 46 0.90 -5.01 -8.38
CA ASN A 46 0.35 -6.31 -8.75
C ASN A 46 0.18 -7.20 -7.52
N ILE A 47 1.22 -7.35 -6.68
CA ILE A 47 1.13 -8.16 -5.47
C ILE A 47 0.05 -7.64 -4.51
N ALA A 48 -0.08 -6.33 -4.32
CA ALA A 48 -1.14 -5.78 -3.47
C ALA A 48 -2.54 -6.11 -4.01
N ASN A 49 -2.73 -6.01 -5.33
CA ASN A 49 -4.01 -6.27 -5.98
C ASN A 49 -4.38 -7.76 -6.01
N THR A 50 -3.40 -8.66 -6.17
CA THR A 50 -3.66 -10.10 -6.26
C THR A 50 -3.57 -10.85 -4.92
N ALA A 51 -2.99 -10.23 -3.89
CA ALA A 51 -2.83 -10.88 -2.59
C ALA A 51 -4.18 -11.27 -1.98
N LEU A 52 -4.22 -12.50 -1.45
CA LEU A 52 -5.33 -13.02 -0.67
C LEU A 52 -5.09 -12.86 0.84
N LYS A 53 -3.83 -12.58 1.24
CA LYS A 53 -3.43 -12.39 2.63
C LYS A 53 -2.53 -11.16 2.76
N VAL A 54 -2.70 -10.43 3.85
CA VAL A 54 -1.86 -9.25 4.18
C VAL A 54 -0.38 -9.65 4.30
N SER A 55 -0.10 -10.85 4.79
CA SER A 55 1.26 -11.39 4.89
C SER A 55 1.97 -11.43 3.54
N ASP A 56 1.28 -11.73 2.45
CA ASP A 56 1.91 -11.86 1.13
C ASP A 56 2.48 -10.51 0.66
N VAL A 57 1.75 -9.42 0.92
CA VAL A 57 2.21 -8.05 0.63
C VAL A 57 3.37 -7.67 1.53
N LEU A 58 3.26 -7.92 2.84
CA LEU A 58 4.32 -7.61 3.80
C LEU A 58 5.61 -8.39 3.50
N ASP A 59 5.50 -9.67 3.17
CA ASP A 59 6.64 -10.53 2.89
C ASP A 59 7.26 -10.23 1.52
N TYR A 60 6.47 -9.79 0.55
CA TYR A 60 7.02 -9.19 -0.67
C TYR A 60 7.89 -7.98 -0.33
N ILE A 61 7.36 -7.00 0.42
CA ILE A 61 8.10 -5.78 0.76
C ILE A 61 9.37 -6.14 1.54
N LYS A 62 9.27 -6.97 2.60
CA LYS A 62 10.45 -7.42 3.38
C LYS A 62 11.50 -8.09 2.50
N ARG A 63 11.09 -8.98 1.58
CA ARG A 63 12.03 -9.66 0.68
C ARG A 63 12.74 -8.66 -0.22
N GLN A 64 12.05 -7.66 -0.75
CA GLN A 64 12.69 -6.63 -1.55
C GLN A 64 13.64 -5.76 -0.71
N THR A 65 13.21 -5.32 0.47
CA THR A 65 14.04 -4.55 1.41
C THR A 65 15.27 -5.33 1.88
N GLY A 66 15.15 -6.64 2.10
CA GLY A 66 16.20 -7.50 2.62
C GLY A 66 17.30 -7.85 1.61
N LYS A 67 17.09 -7.63 0.32
CA LYS A 67 18.12 -7.90 -0.71
C LYS A 67 19.36 -7.03 -0.45
N SER A 68 20.46 -7.66 -0.06
CA SER A 68 21.63 -6.99 0.50
C SER A 68 22.56 -6.36 -0.53
N GLU A 69 22.64 -6.90 -1.77
CA GLU A 69 23.67 -6.46 -2.71
C GLU A 69 23.17 -5.87 -4.04
N GLN A 70 22.09 -6.37 -4.64
CA GLN A 70 21.71 -5.98 -6.01
C GLN A 70 20.70 -4.82 -6.11
N ASP A 71 19.92 -4.54 -5.07
CA ASP A 71 18.84 -3.56 -5.17
C ASP A 71 18.69 -2.69 -3.92
N LYS A 72 19.70 -1.82 -3.68
CA LYS A 72 19.69 -0.81 -2.61
C LYS A 72 18.53 0.21 -2.75
N ARG A 73 17.77 0.19 -3.84
CA ARG A 73 16.67 1.12 -4.12
C ARG A 73 15.55 1.03 -3.09
N TRP A 74 15.21 -0.20 -2.66
CA TRP A 74 14.20 -0.41 -1.61
C TRP A 74 14.63 0.12 -0.24
N LYS A 75 15.95 0.23 0.00
CA LYS A 75 16.52 0.86 1.20
C LYS A 75 16.72 2.36 1.04
N SER A 76 16.61 2.89 -0.18
CA SER A 76 16.74 4.33 -0.44
C SER A 76 15.71 5.08 0.37
N LYS A 77 16.19 6.04 1.19
CA LYS A 77 15.38 6.81 2.14
C LYS A 77 14.44 5.93 3.01
N GLN A 78 14.82 4.68 3.24
CA GLN A 78 14.06 3.67 3.99
C GLN A 78 12.66 3.39 3.39
N LEU A 79 12.52 3.39 2.06
CA LEU A 79 11.23 3.19 1.39
C LEU A 79 10.53 1.92 1.87
N GLY A 80 11.24 0.79 1.87
CA GLY A 80 10.69 -0.50 2.29
C GLY A 80 10.23 -0.51 3.74
N GLU A 81 11.03 0.02 4.65
CA GLU A 81 10.68 0.13 6.08
C GLU A 81 9.49 1.07 6.30
N ARG A 82 9.42 2.20 5.58
CA ARG A 82 8.31 3.14 5.65
C ARG A 82 7.01 2.51 5.17
N LEU A 83 7.04 1.75 4.07
CA LEU A 83 5.88 1.01 3.58
C LEU A 83 5.42 -0.05 4.59
N LEU A 84 6.35 -0.81 5.16
CA LEU A 84 6.03 -1.80 6.19
C LEU A 84 5.38 -1.17 7.43
N ASN A 85 5.93 -0.04 7.91
CA ASN A 85 5.40 0.68 9.05
C ASN A 85 4.01 1.26 8.77
N GLU A 86 3.80 1.80 7.57
CA GLU A 86 2.50 2.35 7.20
C GLU A 86 1.42 1.27 7.19
N ILE A 87 1.70 0.13 6.54
CA ILE A 87 0.76 -0.99 6.49
C ILE A 87 0.49 -1.51 7.91
N ARG A 88 1.53 -1.85 8.67
CA ARG A 88 1.40 -2.53 9.98
C ARG A 88 0.76 -1.68 11.06
N GLU A 89 1.08 -0.40 11.11
CA GLU A 89 0.71 0.46 12.23
C GLU A 89 -0.47 1.38 11.89
N HIS A 90 -0.50 1.97 10.70
CA HIS A 90 -1.49 2.99 10.35
C HIS A 90 -2.70 2.36 9.68
N LEU A 91 -2.49 1.59 8.60
CA LEU A 91 -3.61 0.93 7.91
C LEU A 91 -4.31 -0.11 8.78
N LYS A 92 -3.62 -0.72 9.74
CA LYS A 92 -4.23 -1.58 10.76
C LYS A 92 -5.22 -0.80 11.63
N LYS A 93 -4.86 0.40 12.08
CA LYS A 93 -5.76 1.28 12.87
C LYS A 93 -6.93 1.80 12.04
N ASP A 94 -6.69 2.08 10.75
CA ASP A 94 -7.74 2.49 9.82
C ASP A 94 -8.73 1.36 9.58
N ARG A 95 -8.25 0.11 9.40
CA ARG A 95 -9.10 -1.08 9.36
C ARG A 95 -9.96 -1.18 10.61
N ASP A 96 -9.36 -1.08 11.80
CA ASP A 96 -10.10 -1.19 13.07
C ASP A 96 -11.18 -0.10 13.16
N THR A 97 -10.88 1.09 12.67
CA THR A 97 -11.84 2.21 12.62
C THR A 97 -12.99 1.93 11.65
N VAL A 98 -12.71 1.45 10.44
CA VAL A 98 -13.72 1.10 9.44
C VAL A 98 -14.60 -0.05 9.94
N CYS A 99 -14.00 -1.12 10.46
CA CYS A 99 -14.72 -2.26 11.00
C CYS A 99 -15.62 -1.85 12.18
N LYS A 100 -15.14 -0.99 13.09
CA LYS A 100 -15.94 -0.46 14.19
C LYS A 100 -17.13 0.36 13.69
N ARG A 101 -16.93 1.24 12.69
CA ARG A 101 -18.02 2.06 12.11
C ARG A 101 -19.11 1.23 11.43
N LEU A 102 -18.72 0.14 10.78
CA LEU A 102 -19.63 -0.75 10.07
C LEU A 102 -20.20 -1.87 10.96
N ASN A 103 -19.83 -1.92 12.24
CA ASN A 103 -20.17 -3.00 13.16
C ASN A 103 -19.76 -4.39 12.63
N ILE A 104 -18.61 -4.49 11.97
CA ILE A 104 -18.06 -5.74 11.45
C ILE A 104 -17.39 -6.51 12.58
N THR A 105 -17.86 -7.73 12.83
CA THR A 105 -17.35 -8.61 13.88
C THR A 105 -16.63 -9.85 13.34
N ALA A 106 -16.94 -10.28 12.11
CA ALA A 106 -16.32 -11.44 11.48
C ALA A 106 -14.87 -11.14 11.07
N GLU A 107 -13.92 -11.97 11.50
CA GLU A 107 -12.48 -11.81 11.21
C GLU A 107 -12.18 -11.80 9.70
N GLU A 108 -12.91 -12.59 8.92
CA GLU A 108 -12.77 -12.63 7.46
C GLU A 108 -13.01 -11.25 6.82
N ASN A 109 -14.01 -10.52 7.31
CA ASN A 109 -14.33 -9.17 6.83
C ASN A 109 -13.30 -8.14 7.35
N HIS A 110 -12.69 -8.35 8.52
CA HIS A 110 -11.56 -7.52 8.98
C HIS A 110 -10.37 -7.67 8.04
N LEU A 111 -10.06 -8.89 7.61
CA LEU A 111 -9.00 -9.17 6.65
C LEU A 111 -9.31 -8.58 5.27
N GLU A 112 -10.56 -8.68 4.81
CA GLU A 112 -10.98 -8.07 3.54
C GLU A 112 -10.82 -6.54 3.59
N VAL A 113 -11.32 -5.87 4.63
CA VAL A 113 -11.15 -4.41 4.80
C VAL A 113 -9.69 -4.03 4.80
N TYR A 114 -8.83 -4.80 5.48
CA TYR A 114 -7.40 -4.51 5.51
C TYR A 114 -6.74 -4.62 4.13
N LEU A 115 -7.05 -5.67 3.38
CA LEU A 115 -6.55 -5.84 2.02
C LEU A 115 -7.03 -4.73 1.08
N LEU A 116 -8.29 -4.31 1.21
CA LEU A 116 -8.84 -3.18 0.44
C LEU A 116 -8.09 -1.87 0.75
N LEU A 117 -7.82 -1.57 2.02
CA LEU A 117 -7.03 -0.40 2.42
C LEU A 117 -5.60 -0.47 1.87
N ILE A 118 -4.94 -1.62 1.94
CA ILE A 118 -3.59 -1.80 1.40
C ILE A 118 -3.57 -1.59 -0.12
N ARG A 119 -4.55 -2.15 -0.84
CA ARG A 119 -4.68 -1.98 -2.29
C ARG A 119 -4.82 -0.52 -2.67
N GLU A 120 -5.72 0.20 -2.02
CA GLU A 120 -5.91 1.63 -2.28
C GLU A 120 -4.69 2.46 -1.95
N PHE A 121 -4.06 2.19 -0.81
CA PHE A 121 -2.82 2.85 -0.42
C PHE A 121 -1.71 2.63 -1.45
N VAL A 122 -1.42 1.38 -1.83
CA VAL A 122 -0.38 1.05 -2.82
C VAL A 122 -0.71 1.64 -4.18
N ARG A 123 -1.97 1.58 -4.62
CA ARG A 123 -2.43 2.20 -5.88
C ARG A 123 -2.11 3.69 -5.90
N GLN A 124 -2.40 4.42 -4.82
CA GLN A 124 -2.07 5.85 -4.74
C GLN A 124 -0.56 6.11 -4.75
N VAL A 125 0.26 5.31 -4.04
CA VAL A 125 1.73 5.42 -4.11
C VAL A 125 2.21 5.28 -5.55
N VAL A 126 1.67 4.30 -6.29
CA VAL A 126 2.02 4.03 -7.68
C VAL A 126 1.58 5.19 -8.59
N ILE A 127 0.38 5.74 -8.37
CA ILE A 127 -0.10 6.92 -9.12
C ILE A 127 0.85 8.09 -8.94
N HIS A 128 1.24 8.41 -7.70
CA HIS A 128 2.17 9.51 -7.44
C HIS A 128 3.55 9.24 -8.04
N TYR A 129 4.04 8.00 -7.96
CA TYR A 129 5.26 7.58 -8.65
C TYR A 129 5.16 7.80 -10.16
N GLU A 130 4.10 7.32 -10.82
CA GLU A 130 3.92 7.45 -12.27
C GLU A 130 3.75 8.90 -12.72
N TYR A 131 3.08 9.72 -11.92
CA TYR A 131 2.93 11.15 -12.17
C TYR A 131 4.27 11.89 -12.08
N GLU A 132 5.13 11.56 -11.11
CA GLU A 132 6.46 12.16 -11.04
C GLU A 132 7.38 11.67 -12.17
N ILE A 133 7.27 10.40 -12.56
CA ILE A 133 8.00 9.86 -13.71
C ILE A 133 7.61 10.54 -15.02
N SER A 134 6.33 10.89 -15.22
CA SER A 134 5.90 11.53 -16.47
C SER A 134 6.36 12.99 -16.63
N LYS A 135 6.90 13.60 -15.56
CA LYS A 135 7.49 14.94 -15.57
C LYS A 135 9.00 14.95 -15.85
N LEU A 136 9.67 13.79 -15.74
CA LEU A 136 11.12 13.62 -15.94
C LEU A 136 11.46 13.41 -17.42
#